data_AF-A0A2S2PQ58-F1
#
_entry.id   AF-A0A2S2PQ58-F1
#
_cell.length_a   1.000
_cell.length_b   1.000
_cell.length_c   1.000
_cell.angle_alpha   90.00
_cell.angle_beta   90.00
_cell.angle_gamma   90.00
#
_symmetry.space_group_name_H-M   'P 1'
#
loop_
_entity.id
_entity.type
_entity.pdbx_description
1 polymer ?
#
loop_
_entity_poly.entity_id
_entity_poly.type
_entity_poly.pdbx_seq_one_letter_code
_entity_poly.pdbx_strand_id
1 'polypeptide(L)'
;WRLHQILRLEIRINKYVPFKGGSYIPLPEEIKNKKAIINIKTRDNKCFLWSILSALHPCKKDPQRASKYKKWKNEFDNELKDIPFPVKTTDVSKFVNRTKDISINIYYLD
;
A
#
# COMPACT_ATOMS: atom_id res chain seq x y z
N TRP A 1 -31.09 -23.88 31.91
CA TRP A 1 -29.88 -24.35 31.19
C TRP A 1 -28.64 -23.88 31.91
N ARG A 2 -27.75 -24.80 32.31
CA ARG A 2 -26.41 -24.48 32.83
C ARG A 2 -25.42 -25.44 32.20
N LEU A 3 -24.28 -24.92 31.74
CA LEU A 3 -23.18 -25.72 31.22
C LEU A 3 -22.57 -26.55 32.36
N HIS A 4 -22.50 -27.87 32.20
CA HIS A 4 -22.00 -28.78 33.23
C HIS A 4 -20.48 -29.00 33.16
N GLN A 5 -19.90 -29.25 31.96
CA GLN A 5 -18.46 -29.42 31.78
C GLN A 5 -18.02 -29.24 30.31
N ILE A 6 -16.79 -28.74 30.11
CA ILE A 6 -16.07 -28.79 28.83
C ILE A 6 -14.91 -29.78 28.98
N LEU A 7 -14.89 -30.85 28.17
CA LEU A 7 -13.88 -31.92 28.25
C LEU A 7 -12.55 -31.55 27.57
N ARG A 8 -12.60 -30.75 26.50
CA ARG A 8 -11.41 -30.22 25.82
C ARG A 8 -11.77 -28.95 25.05
N LEU A 9 -10.94 -27.92 25.19
CA LEU A 9 -11.00 -26.68 24.43
C LEU A 9 -9.63 -26.46 23.79
N GLU A 10 -9.59 -26.40 22.47
CA GLU A 10 -8.38 -26.07 21.72
C GLU A 10 -8.58 -24.74 21.01
N ILE A 11 -7.75 -23.75 21.34
CA ILE A 11 -7.76 -22.43 20.71
C ILE A 11 -6.46 -22.30 19.93
N ARG A 12 -6.56 -22.19 18.60
CA ARG A 12 -5.41 -21.92 17.73
C ARG A 12 -5.37 -20.43 17.42
N ILE A 13 -4.37 -19.75 17.98
CA ILE A 13 -4.14 -18.32 17.77
C ILE A 13 -3.03 -18.18 16.75
N ASN A 14 -3.37 -17.72 15.55
CA ASN A 14 -2.38 -17.33 14.54
C ASN A 14 -2.17 -15.82 14.59
N LYS A 15 -0.91 -15.39 14.59
CA LYS A 15 -0.56 -13.96 14.54
C LYS A 15 -0.83 -13.44 13.12
N TYR A 16 -1.93 -12.72 12.94
CA TYR A 16 -2.17 -11.98 11.70
C TYR A 16 -1.32 -10.70 11.69
N VAL A 17 -0.33 -10.63 10.79
CA VAL A 17 0.43 -9.41 10.51
C VAL A 17 -0.12 -8.83 9.21
N PRO A 18 -1.03 -7.84 9.26
CA PRO A 18 -1.56 -7.25 8.05
C PRO A 18 -0.43 -6.62 7.24
N PHE A 19 -0.43 -6.89 5.93
CA PHE A 19 0.47 -6.22 5.01
C PHE A 19 0.25 -4.70 5.09
N LYS A 20 1.37 -4.00 5.21
CA LYS A 20 1.44 -2.54 5.17
C LYS A 20 2.40 -2.16 4.06
N GLY A 21 2.20 -0.98 3.51
CA GLY A 21 3.19 -0.38 2.64
C GLY A 21 4.53 -0.20 3.35
N GLY A 22 5.44 0.51 2.71
CA GLY A 22 6.74 0.80 3.29
C GLY A 22 7.52 1.71 2.37
N SER A 23 8.76 1.31 2.17
CA SER A 23 9.69 1.92 1.23
C SER A 23 9.89 1.01 0.02
N TYR A 24 10.85 1.36 -0.83
CA TYR A 24 11.21 0.56 -2.00
C TYR A 24 11.64 -0.86 -1.63
N ILE A 25 11.05 -1.84 -2.32
CA ILE A 25 11.46 -3.24 -2.30
C ILE A 25 11.82 -3.62 -3.75
N PRO A 26 12.96 -4.30 -4.00
CA PRO A 26 13.29 -4.75 -5.34
C PRO A 26 12.24 -5.74 -5.85
N LEU A 27 11.79 -5.56 -7.10
CA LEU A 27 10.92 -6.52 -7.75
C LEU A 27 11.70 -7.79 -8.12
N PRO A 28 11.06 -8.97 -8.09
CA PRO A 28 11.61 -10.17 -8.70
C PRO A 28 11.98 -9.95 -10.18
N GLU A 29 13.02 -10.63 -10.63
CA GLU A 29 13.62 -10.47 -11.96
C GLU A 29 12.57 -10.59 -13.08
N GLU A 30 11.67 -11.56 -12.96
CA GLU A 30 10.61 -11.85 -13.93
C GLU A 30 9.67 -10.67 -14.19
N ILE A 31 9.28 -9.97 -13.12
CA ILE A 31 8.36 -8.81 -13.22
C ILE A 31 9.12 -7.57 -13.65
N LYS A 32 10.31 -7.37 -13.10
CA LYS A 32 11.19 -6.26 -13.43
C LYS A 32 11.52 -6.24 -14.93
N ASN A 33 11.77 -7.42 -15.52
CA ASN A 33 12.11 -7.55 -16.94
C ASN A 33 10.95 -7.28 -17.88
N LYS A 34 9.70 -7.48 -17.44
CA LYS A 34 8.49 -7.12 -18.21
C LYS A 34 8.34 -5.62 -18.42
N LYS A 35 9.01 -4.77 -17.62
CA LYS A 35 8.95 -3.30 -17.67
C LYS A 35 7.51 -2.73 -17.62
N ALA A 36 6.55 -3.51 -17.12
CA ALA A 36 5.14 -3.15 -17.05
C ALA A 36 4.76 -2.40 -15.77
N ILE A 37 5.66 -2.35 -14.78
CA ILE A 37 5.41 -1.76 -13.46
C ILE A 37 6.42 -0.64 -13.20
N ILE A 38 5.93 0.51 -12.73
CA ILE A 38 6.76 1.58 -12.20
C ILE A 38 7.04 1.29 -10.72
N ASN A 39 8.21 0.73 -10.41
CA ASN A 39 8.65 0.54 -9.03
C ASN A 39 9.42 1.78 -8.54
N ILE A 40 8.74 2.64 -7.80
CA ILE A 40 9.30 3.91 -7.35
C ILE A 40 10.30 3.68 -6.23
N LYS A 41 11.51 4.22 -6.42
CA LYS A 41 12.60 4.19 -5.45
C LYS A 41 12.41 5.29 -4.41
N THR A 42 11.90 4.92 -3.25
CA THR A 42 11.69 5.80 -2.09
C THR A 42 12.56 5.33 -0.91
N ARG A 43 13.02 6.29 -0.10
CA ARG A 43 13.68 6.01 1.19
C ARG A 43 12.74 6.22 2.39
N ASP A 44 11.59 6.84 2.17
CA ASP A 44 10.56 7.05 3.17
C ASP A 44 9.49 5.94 3.10
N ASN A 45 8.69 5.82 4.16
CA ASN A 45 7.61 4.83 4.26
C ASN A 45 6.34 5.25 3.51
N LYS A 46 6.48 6.01 2.42
CA LYS A 46 5.37 6.65 1.68
C LYS A 46 5.12 6.00 0.32
N CYS A 47 5.47 4.73 0.11
CA CYS A 47 5.33 4.07 -1.20
C CYS A 47 3.91 4.16 -1.78
N PHE A 48 2.88 4.13 -0.94
CA PHE A 48 1.48 4.27 -1.34
C PHE A 48 1.21 5.61 -2.05
N LEU A 49 1.58 6.72 -1.40
CA LEU A 49 1.45 8.06 -1.96
C LEU A 49 2.23 8.19 -3.28
N TRP A 50 3.50 7.77 -3.26
CA TRP A 50 4.33 7.86 -4.46
C TRP A 50 3.75 7.07 -5.64
N SER A 51 3.21 5.87 -5.38
CA SER A 51 2.61 5.01 -6.40
C SER A 51 1.43 5.70 -7.07
N ILE A 52 0.53 6.29 -6.28
CA ILE A 52 -0.63 7.05 -6.79
C ILE A 52 -0.15 8.25 -7.63
N LEU A 53 0.79 9.04 -7.11
CA LEU A 53 1.31 10.21 -7.83
C LEU A 53 1.97 9.83 -9.16
N SER A 54 2.65 8.68 -9.24
CA SER A 54 3.24 8.23 -10.51
C SER A 54 2.22 7.81 -11.55
N ALA A 55 1.07 7.30 -11.13
CA ALA A 55 -0.02 6.92 -12.02
C ALA A 55 -0.77 8.15 -12.54
N LEU A 56 -0.99 9.16 -11.67
CA LEU A 56 -1.68 10.40 -12.03
C LEU A 56 -0.81 11.36 -12.85
N HIS A 57 0.50 11.39 -12.59
CA HIS A 57 1.44 12.30 -13.24
C HIS A 57 2.51 11.52 -14.02
N PRO A 58 2.17 10.84 -15.12
CA PRO A 58 3.08 9.93 -15.81
C PRO A 58 4.34 10.63 -16.31
N CYS A 59 5.50 10.02 -16.04
CA CYS A 59 6.81 10.54 -16.44
C CYS A 59 7.48 9.64 -17.48
N LYS A 60 7.89 10.20 -18.62
CA LYS A 60 8.54 9.42 -19.69
C LYS A 60 9.96 8.97 -19.34
N LYS A 61 10.72 9.81 -18.62
CA LYS A 61 12.14 9.57 -18.32
C LYS A 61 12.36 9.33 -16.83
N ASP A 62 12.89 8.16 -16.52
CA ASP A 62 13.17 7.71 -15.16
C ASP A 62 11.96 7.76 -14.21
N PRO A 63 10.81 7.14 -14.57
CA PRO A 63 9.59 7.17 -13.76
C PRO A 63 9.76 6.56 -12.36
N GLN A 64 10.79 5.74 -12.15
CA GLN A 64 11.13 5.16 -10.85
C GLN A 64 11.62 6.19 -9.82
N ARG A 65 11.92 7.44 -10.21
CA ARG A 65 12.49 8.43 -9.28
C ARG A 65 11.42 9.23 -8.56
N ALA A 66 11.29 9.03 -7.25
CA ALA A 66 10.35 9.80 -6.40
C ALA A 66 10.53 11.33 -6.52
N SER A 67 11.75 11.82 -6.80
CA SER A 67 12.02 13.24 -6.99
C SER A 67 11.19 13.89 -8.11
N LYS A 68 10.75 13.12 -9.11
CA LYS A 68 9.93 13.61 -10.23
C LYS A 68 8.54 14.03 -9.78
N TYR A 69 8.01 13.43 -8.73
CA TYR A 69 6.64 13.64 -8.26
C TYR A 69 6.54 14.57 -7.05
N LYS A 70 7.68 15.08 -6.55
CA LYS A 70 7.73 15.94 -5.35
C LYS A 70 6.83 17.17 -5.43
N LYS A 71 6.61 17.71 -6.63
CA LYS A 71 5.72 18.85 -6.87
C LYS A 71 4.29 18.60 -6.36
N TRP A 72 3.84 17.36 -6.40
CA TRP A 72 2.47 16.94 -6.04
C TRP A 72 2.41 16.21 -4.70
N LYS A 73 3.48 16.27 -3.89
CA LYS A 73 3.56 15.53 -2.63
C LYS A 73 2.39 15.81 -1.68
N ASN A 74 1.85 17.03 -1.73
CA ASN A 74 0.79 17.50 -0.83
C ASN A 74 -0.61 17.40 -1.45
N GLU A 75 -0.75 16.81 -2.65
CA GLU A 75 -2.03 16.70 -3.37
C GLU A 75 -3.10 15.95 -2.57
N PHE A 76 -2.68 15.01 -1.71
CA PHE A 76 -3.56 14.14 -0.92
C PHE A 76 -3.43 14.34 0.60
N ASP A 77 -2.93 15.48 1.06
CA ASP A 77 -2.68 15.71 2.50
C ASP A 77 -3.99 15.66 3.33
N ASN A 78 -5.11 16.10 2.76
CA ASN A 78 -6.41 16.08 3.44
C ASN A 78 -6.97 14.65 3.53
N GLU A 79 -6.89 13.89 2.45
CA GLU A 79 -7.38 12.53 2.30
C GLU A 79 -6.58 11.57 3.20
N LEU A 80 -5.27 11.83 3.36
CA LEU A 80 -4.34 11.03 4.15
C LEU A 80 -4.18 11.49 5.61
N LYS A 81 -4.85 12.57 6.05
CA LYS A 81 -4.64 13.21 7.36
C LYS A 81 -4.63 12.25 8.57
N ASP A 82 -5.53 11.26 8.57
CA ASP A 82 -5.67 10.27 9.66
C ASP A 82 -5.20 8.87 9.27
N ILE A 83 -4.46 8.76 8.16
CA ILE A 83 -3.96 7.48 7.64
C ILE A 83 -2.46 7.44 7.90
N PRO A 84 -2.00 6.68 8.91
CA PRO A 84 -0.59 6.65 9.25
C PRO A 84 0.22 5.95 8.16
N PHE A 85 1.43 6.48 7.92
CA PHE A 85 2.40 5.80 7.07
C PHE A 85 3.23 4.79 7.87
N PRO A 86 3.58 3.63 7.28
CA PRO A 86 3.10 3.17 5.98
C PRO A 86 1.62 2.74 6.01
N VAL A 87 0.90 3.04 4.93
CA VAL A 87 -0.54 2.76 4.79
C VAL A 87 -0.78 1.25 4.87
N LYS A 88 -1.71 0.83 5.73
CA LYS A 88 -2.18 -0.55 5.81
C LYS A 88 -3.20 -0.81 4.71
N THR A 89 -3.26 -2.05 4.20
CA THR A 89 -4.28 -2.44 3.20
C THR A 89 -5.70 -2.11 3.68
N THR A 90 -5.98 -2.27 4.98
CA THR A 90 -7.28 -1.95 5.59
C THR A 90 -7.64 -0.46 5.57
N ASP A 91 -6.66 0.44 5.52
CA ASP A 91 -6.88 1.88 5.48
C ASP A 91 -6.95 2.43 4.05
N VAL A 92 -6.65 1.62 3.03
CA VAL A 92 -6.77 2.03 1.62
C VAL A 92 -8.22 2.33 1.24
N SER A 93 -9.18 1.57 1.77
CA SER A 93 -10.61 1.86 1.57
C SER A 93 -11.02 3.23 2.12
N LYS A 94 -10.43 3.66 3.26
CA LYS A 94 -10.66 5.00 3.82
C LYS A 94 -10.14 6.08 2.89
N PHE A 95 -8.96 5.87 2.29
CA PHE A 95 -8.42 6.79 1.29
C PHE A 95 -9.33 6.86 0.05
N VAL A 96 -9.69 5.71 -0.53
CA VAL A 96 -10.53 5.63 -1.73
C VAL A 96 -11.88 6.32 -1.51
N ASN A 97 -12.54 6.09 -0.36
CA ASN A 97 -13.80 6.75 -0.02
C ASN A 97 -13.70 8.27 0.15
N ARG A 98 -12.49 8.81 0.37
CA ARG A 98 -12.24 10.25 0.47
C ARG A 98 -11.89 10.88 -0.88
N THR A 99 -11.67 10.07 -1.92
CA THR A 99 -11.36 10.50 -3.28
C THR A 99 -12.55 10.26 -4.21
N LYS A 100 -12.79 11.14 -5.17
CA LYS A 100 -13.95 11.03 -6.07
C LYS A 100 -13.69 10.20 -7.33
N ASP A 101 -12.45 10.20 -7.84
CA ASP A 101 -12.12 9.66 -9.17
C ASP A 101 -10.99 8.62 -9.16
N ILE A 102 -10.68 8.04 -7.99
CA ILE A 102 -9.57 7.08 -7.84
C ILE A 102 -10.12 5.74 -7.38
N SER A 103 -9.79 4.68 -8.14
CA SER A 103 -9.96 3.29 -7.73
C SER A 103 -8.58 2.64 -7.57
N ILE A 104 -8.43 1.77 -6.57
CA ILE A 104 -7.16 1.13 -6.24
C ILE A 104 -7.37 -0.37 -6.19
N ASN A 105 -6.59 -1.09 -7.01
CA ASN A 105 -6.48 -2.55 -6.98
C ASN A 105 -5.16 -2.95 -6.30
N ILE A 106 -5.24 -3.87 -5.35
CA ILE A 106 -4.07 -4.38 -4.62
C ILE A 106 -3.92 -5.86 -4.96
N TYR A 107 -2.76 -6.22 -5.49
CA TYR A 107 -2.39 -7.58 -5.82
C TYR A 107 -1.25 -8.04 -4.92
N TYR A 108 -1.26 -9.32 -4.60
CA TYR A 108 -0.18 -9.99 -3.88
C TYR A 108 0.62 -10.84 -4.86
N LEU A 109 1.92 -10.93 -4.61
CA LEU A 109 2.81 -11.83 -5.31
C LEU A 109 3.29 -12.85 -4.29
N ASP A 110 2.95 -14.10 -4.51
CA ASP A 110 3.44 -15.25 -3.73
C ASP A 110 4.84 -15.67 -4.19
#